data_AF-A0A497B8I6-F1
#
_entry.id   AF-A0A497B8I6-F1
#
_cell.length_a   1.000
_cell.length_b   1.000
_cell.length_c   1.000
_cell.angle_alpha   90.00
_cell.angle_beta   90.00
_cell.angle_gamma   90.00
#
_symmetry.space_group_name_H-M   'P 1'
#
loop_
_entity.id
_entity.type
_entity.pdbx_description
1 polymer ?
#
loop_
_entity_poly.entity_id
_entity_poly.type
_entity_poly.pdbx_seq_one_letter_code
_entity_poly.pdbx_strand_id
1 'polypeptide(L)' 'MGLRTVWQKLSGPVKIGLTFGFLGALLTVIGLIRQGNFHPLSILLGILLPGLTWGVVSWAIALAVVEVESEEE' A
#
# COMPACT_ATOMS: atom_id res chain seq x y z
N MET A 1 -16.82 14.29 9.44
CA MET A 1 -15.88 13.34 10.07
C MET A 1 -14.52 13.52 9.41
N GLY A 2 -13.57 14.17 10.10
CA GLY A 2 -12.34 14.63 9.48
C GLY A 2 -11.37 13.49 9.18
N LEU A 3 -10.81 13.45 7.97
CA LEU A 3 -9.77 12.49 7.56
C LEU A 3 -8.63 12.37 8.58
N ARG A 4 -8.33 13.46 9.32
CA ARG A 4 -7.28 13.51 10.34
C ARG A 4 -7.51 12.55 11.52
N THR A 5 -8.75 12.34 11.95
CA THR A 5 -9.07 11.46 13.09
C THR A 5 -8.93 9.98 12.73
N VAL A 6 -9.27 9.62 11.49
CA VAL A 6 -9.09 8.25 10.97
C VAL A 6 -7.59 7.94 10.85
N TRP A 7 -6.79 8.90 10.37
CA TRP A 7 -5.32 8.79 10.28
C TRP A 7 -4.60 8.71 11.63
N GLN A 8 -5.14 9.30 12.69
CA GLN A 8 -4.61 9.18 14.04
C GLN A 8 -5.02 7.87 14.74
N LYS A 9 -6.14 7.24 14.32
CA LYS A 9 -6.56 5.92 14.82
C LYS A 9 -6.02 4.74 14.02
N LEU A 10 -5.45 4.97 12.84
CA LEU A 10 -4.80 3.91 12.06
C LEU A 10 -3.50 3.46 12.77
N SER A 11 -3.46 2.20 13.19
CA SER A 11 -2.26 1.55 13.75
C SER A 11 -1.07 1.73 12.80
N GLY A 12 0.15 1.89 13.37
CA GLY A 12 1.40 2.02 12.63
C GLY A 12 1.55 1.11 11.40
N PRO A 13 1.18 -0.19 11.51
CA PRO A 13 1.22 -1.13 10.38
C PRO A 13 0.40 -0.70 9.17
N VAL A 14 -0.78 -0.10 9.38
CA VAL A 14 -1.68 0.29 8.28
C VAL A 14 -1.11 1.47 7.50
N LYS A 15 -0.39 2.39 8.17
CA LYS A 15 0.31 3.49 7.50
C LYS A 15 1.42 2.99 6.60
N ILE A 16 2.16 1.96 7.07
CA ILE A 16 3.24 1.34 6.30
C ILE A 16 2.65 0.66 5.06
N GLY A 17 1.60 -0.16 5.22
CA GLY A 17 0.92 -0.79 4.09
C GLY A 17 0.40 0.22 3.07
N LEU A 18 -0.24 1.30 3.52
CA LEU A 18 -0.74 2.32 2.60
C LEU A 18 0.37 3.02 1.82
N THR A 19 1.51 3.28 2.46
CA THR A 19 2.66 3.95 1.82
C THR A 19 3.29 3.07 0.74
N PHE A 20 3.55 1.80 1.05
CA PHE A 20 4.12 0.86 0.09
C PHE A 20 3.15 0.51 -1.03
N GLY A 21 1.85 0.37 -0.74
CA GLY A 21 0.83 0.19 -1.76
C GLY A 21 0.73 1.38 -2.71
N PHE A 22 0.82 2.60 -2.18
CA PHE A 22 0.87 3.81 -3.02
C PHE A 22 2.14 3.88 -3.87
N LEU A 23 3.30 3.46 -3.33
CA LEU A 23 4.55 3.36 -4.09
C LEU A 23 4.43 2.36 -5.24
N GLY A 24 3.83 1.18 -4.98
CA GLY A 24 3.57 0.17 -6.00
C GLY A 24 2.66 0.69 -7.11
N ALA A 25 1.60 1.40 -6.75
CA ALA A 25 0.72 2.07 -7.71
C ALA A 25 1.47 3.10 -8.57
N LEU A 26 2.29 3.95 -7.95
CA LEU A 26 3.11 4.95 -8.64
C LEU A 26 4.07 4.31 -9.65
N LEU A 27 4.77 3.24 -9.25
CA LEU A 27 5.67 2.53 -10.16
C LEU A 27 4.92 1.97 -11.38
N THR A 28 3.71 1.44 -11.21
CA THR A 28 2.92 0.98 -12.36
C THR A 28 2.53 2.13 -13.27
N VAL A 29 2.10 3.28 -12.74
CA VAL A 29 1.79 4.44 -13.57
C VAL A 29 3.00 4.82 -14.44
N ILE A 30 4.20 4.83 -13.87
CA ILE A 30 5.45 5.07 -14.61
C ILE A 30 5.67 4.00 -15.69
N GLY A 31 5.44 2.72 -15.37
CA GLY A 31 5.55 1.61 -16.32
C GLY A 31 4.57 1.72 -17.50
N LEU A 32 3.33 2.10 -17.23
CA LEU A 32 2.28 2.29 -18.24
C LEU A 32 2.61 3.45 -19.17
N ILE A 33 3.06 4.58 -18.61
CA ILE A 33 3.52 5.74 -19.40
C ILE A 33 4.69 5.32 -20.31
N ARG A 34 5.65 4.55 -19.79
CA ARG A 34 6.81 4.07 -20.56
C ARG A 34 6.42 3.09 -21.67
N GLN A 35 5.40 2.27 -21.45
CA GLN A 35 4.92 1.28 -22.43
C GLN A 35 3.97 1.90 -23.48
N GLY A 36 3.39 3.08 -23.21
CA GLY A 36 2.41 3.74 -24.08
C GLY A 36 1.05 3.03 -24.12
N ASN A 37 0.77 2.11 -23.19
CA ASN A 37 -0.48 1.36 -23.13
C ASN A 37 -1.45 2.02 -22.14
N PHE A 38 -2.42 2.76 -22.67
CA PHE A 38 -3.43 3.48 -21.89
C PHE A 38 -4.79 2.77 -21.85
N HIS A 39 -4.83 1.46 -22.09
CA HIS A 39 -6.09 0.74 -22.02
C HIS A 39 -6.64 0.79 -20.58
N PRO A 40 -7.90 1.24 -20.35
CA PRO A 40 -8.43 1.51 -19.00
C PRO A 40 -8.34 0.30 -18.07
N LEU A 41 -8.56 -0.89 -18.62
CA LEU A 41 -8.49 -2.16 -17.89
C LEU A 41 -7.05 -2.51 -17.48
N SER A 42 -6.06 -2.22 -18.34
CA SER A 42 -4.64 -2.41 -18.04
C SER A 42 -4.15 -1.44 -16.99
N ILE A 43 -4.65 -0.19 -17.01
CA ILE A 43 -4.37 0.81 -15.99
C ILE A 43 -4.94 0.35 -14.64
N LEU A 44 -6.22 -0.07 -14.64
CA LEU A 44 -6.89 -0.53 -13.43
C LEU A 44 -6.17 -1.73 -12.81
N LEU A 45 -5.95 -2.79 -13.59
CA LEU A 45 -5.27 -4.00 -13.09
C LEU A 45 -3.80 -3.72 -12.75
N GLY A 46 -3.12 -2.93 -13.57
CA GLY A 46 -1.73 -2.56 -13.35
C GLY A 46 -1.56 -1.76 -12.06
N ILE A 47 -2.49 -0.90 -11.67
CA ILE A 47 -2.40 -0.17 -10.40
C ILE A 47 -2.87 -1.06 -9.24
N LEU A 48 -4.00 -1.74 -9.42
CA LEU A 48 -4.69 -2.45 -8.36
C LEU A 48 -3.90 -3.67 -7.89
N LEU A 49 -3.34 -4.46 -8.80
CA LEU A 49 -2.61 -5.68 -8.45
C LEU A 49 -1.33 -5.38 -7.63
N PRO A 50 -0.34 -4.63 -8.12
CA PRO A 50 0.87 -4.33 -7.35
C PRO A 50 0.59 -3.38 -6.19
N GLY A 51 -0.33 -2.42 -6.32
CA GLY A 51 -0.68 -1.53 -5.22
C GLY A 51 -1.29 -2.28 -4.03
N LEU A 52 -2.24 -3.18 -4.27
CA LEU A 52 -2.78 -4.03 -3.20
C LEU A 52 -1.75 -5.05 -2.70
N THR A 53 -0.99 -5.68 -3.60
CA THR A 53 -0.02 -6.71 -3.20
C THR A 53 1.05 -6.13 -2.29
N TRP A 54 1.73 -5.06 -2.70
CA TRP A 54 2.76 -4.42 -1.87
C TRP A 54 2.18 -3.81 -0.60
N GLY A 55 0.97 -3.26 -0.66
CA GLY A 55 0.33 -2.69 0.52
C GLY A 55 -0.02 -3.73 1.58
N VAL A 56 -0.58 -4.87 1.18
CA VAL A 56 -0.92 -5.98 2.09
C VAL A 56 0.33 -6.64 2.64
N VAL A 57 1.34 -6.89 1.79
CA VAL A 57 2.61 -7.49 2.24
C VAL A 57 3.31 -6.61 3.28
N SER A 58 3.45 -5.30 3.01
CA SER A 58 4.10 -4.39 3.96
C SER A 58 3.30 -4.17 5.24
N TRP A 59 1.96 -4.19 5.16
CA TRP A 59 1.10 -4.16 6.34
C TRP A 59 1.31 -5.41 7.21
N ALA A 60 1.31 -6.60 6.60
CA ALA A 60 1.49 -7.86 7.32
C ALA A 60 2.86 -7.94 8.00
N ILE A 61 3.93 -7.52 7.32
CA ILE A 61 5.28 -7.48 7.91
C ILE A 61 5.30 -6.52 9.11
N ALA A 62 4.76 -5.32 8.97
CA ALA A 62 4.74 -4.35 10.05
C ALA A 62 3.88 -4.82 11.24
N LEU A 63 2.78 -5.55 10.97
CA LEU A 63 1.96 -6.16 12.00
C LEU A 63 2.74 -7.23 12.76
N ALA A 64 3.45 -8.12 12.05
CA ALA A 64 4.27 -9.15 12.66
C ALA A 64 5.38 -8.58 13.54
N VAL A 65 6.02 -7.48 13.11
CA VAL A 65 7.03 -6.79 13.94
C VAL A 65 6.41 -6.24 15.22
N VAL A 66 5.28 -5.55 15.12
CA VAL A 66 4.59 -4.99 16.29
C VAL A 66 4.12 -6.08 17.25
N GLU A 67 3.67 -7.22 16.72
CA GLU A 67 3.25 -8.37 17.53
C GLU A 67 4.42 -8.97 18.31
N VAL A 68 5.58 -9.17 17.66
CA VAL A 68 6.82 -9.62 18.33
C VAL A 68 7.28 -8.63 19.40
N GLU A 69 7.31 -7.33 19.10
CA GLU A 69 7.69 -6.29 20.07
C GLU A 69 6.74 -6.24 21.28
N SER A 70 5.45 -6.59 21.09
CA SER A 70 4.45 -6.58 22.16
C SER A 70 4.50 -7.85 23.02
N GLU A 71 5.05 -8.96 22.52
CA GLU A 71 5.24 -10.21 23.28
C GLU A 71 6.52 -10.19 24.14
N GLU A 72 7.47 -9.28 23.86
CA GLU A 72 8.72 -9.15 24.61
C GLU A 72 8.61 -8.28 25.89
N GLU A 73 7.48 -7.60 26.13
CA GLU A 73 7.15 -6.86 27.38
C GLU A 73 6.25 -7.66 28.34
#